data_AF-A0A3B8ZFL4-F1
#
_entry.id   AF-A0A3B8ZFL4-F1
#
_cell.length_a   1.000
_cell.length_b   1.000
_cell.length_c   1.000
_cell.angle_alpha   90.00
_cell.angle_beta   90.00
_cell.angle_gamma   90.00
#
_symmetry.space_group_name_H-M   'P 1'
#
loop_
_entity.id
_entity.type
_entity.pdbx_description
1 polymer ?
#
loop_
_entity_poly.entity_id
_entity_poly.type
_entity_poly.pdbx_seq_one_letter_code
_entity_poly.pdbx_strand_id
1 'polypeptide(L)'
;MVIIPVLEDGRICLIQNYRVAVDQQILELPAGTLEPDELPLQTAYRELIEETGYRAGKMQPLLQLLMSPGILNERMHIFLAQDLTPGDTDLQSGEEIQNFLVSTERARKLLRDNVIQDSKTVSALLYYLQFSV
;
A
#
# COMPACT_ATOMS: atom_id res chain seq x y z
N MET A 1 -6.92 -3.38 -4.03
CA MET A 1 -5.58 -3.99 -4.16
C MET A 1 -4.62 -3.28 -3.21
N VAL A 2 -3.42 -3.80 -2.92
CA VAL A 2 -2.43 -3.14 -2.02
C VAL A 2 -1.02 -3.33 -2.57
N ILE A 3 -0.19 -2.29 -2.56
CA ILE A 3 1.22 -2.34 -2.97
C ILE A 3 2.11 -2.12 -1.75
N ILE A 4 3.21 -2.88 -1.67
CA ILE A 4 4.35 -2.62 -0.80
C ILE A 4 5.47 -2.03 -1.66
N PRO A 5 5.62 -0.70 -1.75
CA PRO A 5 6.68 -0.08 -2.54
C PRO A 5 7.96 -0.04 -1.72
N VAL A 6 9.01 -0.69 -2.21
CA VAL A 6 10.32 -0.76 -1.55
C VAL A 6 11.35 -0.07 -2.43
N LEU A 7 11.95 0.98 -1.88
CA LEU A 7 13.04 1.74 -2.51
C LEU A 7 14.33 0.92 -2.50
N GLU A 8 15.29 1.31 -3.34
CA GLU A 8 16.60 0.64 -3.46
C GLU A 8 17.38 0.62 -2.12
N ASP A 9 17.20 1.64 -1.27
CA ASP A 9 17.80 1.71 0.06
C ASP A 9 17.03 0.91 1.14
N GLY A 10 16.03 0.13 0.74
CA GLY A 10 15.21 -0.70 1.62
C GLY A 10 14.14 0.06 2.41
N ARG A 11 13.96 1.37 2.19
CA ARG A 11 12.81 2.08 2.76
C ARG A 11 11.52 1.66 2.07
N ILE A 12 10.44 1.64 2.86
CA ILE A 12 9.09 1.37 2.40
C ILE A 12 8.36 2.69 2.23
N CYS A 13 7.69 2.90 1.10
CA CYS A 13 6.80 4.03 0.89
C CYS A 13 5.41 3.71 1.44
N LEU A 14 5.12 4.21 2.64
CA LEU A 14 3.75 4.32 3.13
C LEU A 14 3.13 5.61 2.59
N ILE A 15 1.83 5.77 2.80
CA ILE A 15 1.10 7.01 2.57
C ILE A 15 0.39 7.45 3.85
N GLN A 16 0.31 8.76 4.07
CA GLN A 16 -0.63 9.38 4.99
C GLN A 16 -1.87 9.74 4.17
N ASN A 17 -3.01 9.13 4.50
CA ASN A 17 -4.27 9.34 3.78
C ASN A 17 -5.36 9.76 4.77
N TYR A 18 -6.12 10.82 4.43
CA TYR A 18 -7.28 11.21 5.20
C TYR A 18 -8.49 10.33 4.83
N ARG A 19 -8.94 9.50 5.77
CA ARG A 19 -10.10 8.63 5.57
C ARG A 19 -11.34 9.24 6.19
N VAL A 20 -12.23 9.76 5.34
CA VAL A 20 -13.51 10.37 5.74
C VAL A 20 -14.35 9.44 6.63
N ALA A 21 -14.35 8.13 6.35
CA ALA A 21 -15.14 7.15 7.11
C ALA A 21 -14.78 7.07 8.60
N VAL A 22 -13.55 7.47 8.98
CA VAL A 22 -13.07 7.50 10.37
C VAL A 22 -12.65 8.90 10.82
N ASP A 23 -12.80 9.92 9.96
CA ASP A 23 -12.42 11.32 10.19
C ASP A 23 -10.98 11.48 10.71
N GLN A 24 -10.03 10.75 10.11
CA GLN A 24 -8.64 10.71 10.57
C GLN A 24 -7.66 10.58 9.40
N GLN A 25 -6.49 11.22 9.56
CA GLN A 25 -5.31 10.89 8.78
C GLN A 25 -4.68 9.63 9.36
N ILE A 26 -4.55 8.60 8.53
CA ILE A 26 -3.99 7.31 8.94
C ILE A 26 -2.81 6.93 8.04
N LEU A 27 -1.91 6.11 8.56
CA LEU A 27 -0.80 5.53 7.80
C LEU A 27 -1.24 4.23 7.14
N GLU A 28 -1.08 4.18 5.82
CA GLU A 28 -1.46 3.03 5.00
C GLU A 28 -0.37 2.70 3.99
N LEU A 29 -0.44 1.50 3.43
CA LEU A 29 0.16 1.22 2.13
C LEU A 29 -0.74 1.76 1.02
N PRO A 30 -0.15 2.19 -0.12
CA PRO A 30 -0.93 2.57 -1.27
C PRO A 30 -1.81 1.41 -1.75
N ALA A 31 -3.06 1.74 -2.08
CA ALA A 31 -4.12 0.79 -2.29
C ALA A 31 -5.35 1.46 -2.92
N GLY A 32 -5.80 0.93 -4.06
CA GLY A 32 -7.08 1.34 -4.63
C GLY A 32 -7.93 0.21 -5.15
N THR A 33 -8.99 0.58 -5.88
CA THR A 33 -10.06 -0.33 -6.26
C THR A 33 -9.75 -0.98 -7.61
N LEU A 34 -10.10 -2.26 -7.75
CA LEU A 34 -10.03 -2.94 -9.03
C LEU A 34 -11.19 -2.44 -9.90
N GLU A 35 -10.88 -1.74 -10.98
CA GLU A 35 -11.89 -1.28 -11.93
C GLU A 35 -12.44 -2.44 -12.79
N PRO A 36 -13.66 -2.32 -13.34
CA PRO A 36 -14.18 -3.27 -14.30
C PRO A 36 -13.18 -3.47 -15.45
N ASP A 37 -12.97 -4.73 -15.83
CA ASP A 37 -12.08 -5.15 -16.92
C ASP A 37 -10.57 -4.92 -16.70
N GLU A 38 -10.15 -4.47 -15.51
CA GLU A 38 -8.73 -4.35 -15.16
C GLU A 38 -8.19 -5.64 -14.53
N LEU A 39 -6.96 -6.04 -14.90
CA LEU A 39 -6.27 -7.12 -14.19
C LEU A 39 -5.66 -6.57 -12.89
N PRO A 40 -5.64 -7.33 -11.78
CA PRO A 40 -5.07 -6.85 -10.51
C PRO A 40 -3.64 -6.29 -10.60
N LEU A 41 -2.85 -6.81 -11.54
CA LEU A 41 -1.49 -6.32 -11.81
C LEU A 41 -1.50 -4.93 -12.46
N GLN A 42 -2.42 -4.67 -13.39
CA GLN A 42 -2.55 -3.37 -14.06
C GLN A 42 -2.99 -2.30 -13.07
N THR A 43 -4.01 -2.62 -12.25
CA THR A 43 -4.45 -1.79 -11.13
C THR A 43 -3.29 -1.47 -10.20
N ALA A 44 -2.43 -2.46 -9.91
CA ALA A 44 -1.31 -2.22 -9.02
C ALA A 44 -0.29 -1.22 -9.53
N TYR A 45 -0.02 -1.23 -10.84
CA TYR A 45 0.85 -0.21 -11.45
C TYR A 45 0.18 1.16 -11.46
N ARG A 46 -1.11 1.22 -11.79
CA ARG A 46 -1.88 2.46 -11.86
C ARG A 46 -1.97 3.15 -10.50
N GLU A 47 -2.48 2.45 -9.48
CA GLU A 47 -2.66 2.97 -8.12
C GLU A 47 -1.33 3.41 -7.49
N LEU A 48 -0.24 2.69 -7.75
CA LEU A 48 1.08 3.10 -7.27
C LEU A 48 1.47 4.48 -7.83
N ILE A 49 1.21 4.74 -9.11
CA ILE A 49 1.52 6.01 -9.75
C ILE A 49 0.58 7.10 -9.23
N GLU A 50 -0.73 6.85 -9.22
CA GLU A 50 -1.74 7.82 -8.78
C GLU A 50 -1.43 8.32 -7.37
N GLU A 51 -1.29 7.42 -6.39
CA GLU A 51 -1.16 7.79 -4.98
C GLU A 51 0.25 8.24 -4.56
N THR A 52 1.30 7.72 -5.20
CA THR A 52 2.68 7.93 -4.74
C THR A 52 3.61 8.60 -5.73
N GLY A 53 3.23 8.65 -7.01
CA GLY A 53 4.07 9.10 -8.12
C GLY A 53 5.18 8.11 -8.52
N TYR A 54 5.36 7.00 -7.79
CA TYR A 54 6.38 6.01 -8.14
C TYR A 54 5.95 5.11 -9.29
N ARG A 55 6.90 4.79 -10.17
CA ARG A 55 6.76 3.75 -11.20
C ARG A 55 7.66 2.57 -10.84
N ALA A 56 7.08 1.38 -10.77
CA ALA A 56 7.84 0.16 -10.49
C ALA A 56 8.35 -0.48 -11.78
N GLY A 57 9.62 -0.91 -11.81
CA GLY A 57 10.15 -1.79 -12.85
C GLY A 57 9.75 -3.25 -12.63
N LYS A 58 9.43 -3.62 -11.39
CA LYS A 58 9.04 -4.98 -11.01
C LYS A 58 7.88 -4.97 -10.02
N MET A 59 6.83 -5.73 -10.32
CA MET A 59 5.65 -5.92 -9.47
C MET A 59 5.42 -7.42 -9.25
N GLN A 60 5.64 -7.89 -8.01
CA GLN A 60 5.54 -9.30 -7.65
C GLN A 60 4.31 -9.57 -6.79
N PRO A 61 3.42 -10.52 -7.14
CA PRO A 61 2.33 -10.91 -6.25
C PRO A 61 2.88 -11.60 -4.99
N LEU A 62 2.36 -11.22 -3.83
CA LEU A 62 2.77 -11.80 -2.54
C LEU A 62 1.69 -12.70 -1.94
N LEU A 63 0.49 -12.15 -1.70
CA LEU A 63 -0.61 -12.88 -1.08
C LEU A 63 -1.97 -12.25 -1.43
N GLN A 64 -3.05 -12.96 -1.06
CA GLN A 64 -4.42 -12.49 -1.15
C GLN A 64 -5.10 -12.58 0.21
N LEU A 65 -5.90 -11.58 0.56
CA LEU A 65 -6.63 -11.51 1.83
C LEU A 65 -8.12 -11.27 1.59
N LEU A 66 -8.96 -11.84 2.47
CA LEU A 66 -10.36 -11.44 2.60
C LEU A 66 -10.45 -10.45 3.76
N MET A 67 -11.01 -9.26 3.52
CA MET A 67 -10.95 -8.18 4.51
C MET A 67 -11.91 -8.39 5.68
N SER A 68 -13.11 -8.93 5.42
CA SER A 68 -14.10 -9.18 6.47
C SER A 68 -15.08 -10.28 6.02
N PRO A 69 -14.70 -11.57 6.05
CA PRO A 69 -15.46 -12.67 5.45
C PRO A 69 -16.83 -12.99 6.09
N GLY A 70 -17.28 -12.21 7.07
CA GLY A 70 -18.65 -12.25 7.60
C GLY A 70 -19.58 -11.15 7.07
N ILE A 71 -19.04 -10.17 6.33
CA ILE A 71 -19.77 -8.95 5.92
C ILE A 71 -19.48 -8.60 4.45
N LEU A 72 -18.23 -8.74 4.01
CA LEU A 72 -17.77 -8.36 2.68
C LEU A 72 -17.20 -9.56 1.93
N ASN A 73 -17.42 -9.60 0.63
CA ASN A 73 -16.75 -10.54 -0.29
C ASN A 73 -15.46 -9.94 -0.90
N GLU A 74 -15.04 -8.78 -0.40
CA GLU A 74 -13.86 -8.05 -0.89
C GLU A 74 -12.59 -8.88 -0.70
N ARG A 75 -11.84 -9.01 -1.80
CA ARG A 75 -10.54 -9.66 -1.84
C ARG A 75 -9.45 -8.66 -2.19
N MET A 76 -8.48 -8.51 -1.29
CA MET A 76 -7.31 -7.68 -1.52
C MET A 76 -6.19 -8.51 -2.12
N HIS A 77 -5.66 -8.06 -3.26
CA HIS A 77 -4.44 -8.58 -3.88
C HIS A 77 -3.25 -7.74 -3.42
N ILE A 78 -2.25 -8.37 -2.81
CA ILE A 78 -1.06 -7.69 -2.28
C ILE A 78 0.12 -7.93 -3.20
N PHE A 79 0.79 -6.85 -3.60
CA PHE A 79 1.97 -6.86 -4.45
C PHE A 79 3.19 -6.21 -3.78
N LEU A 80 4.38 -6.68 -4.11
CA LEU A 80 5.65 -6.04 -3.81
C LEU A 80 6.12 -5.28 -5.05
N ALA A 81 6.30 -3.97 -4.93
CA ALA A 81 6.84 -3.12 -5.98
C ALA A 81 8.31 -2.80 -5.69
N GLN A 82 9.16 -3.06 -6.68
CA GLN A 82 10.60 -2.81 -6.64
C GLN A 82 11.04 -2.08 -7.91
N ASP A 83 12.32 -1.69 -7.95
CA ASP A 83 12.90 -0.90 -9.04
C ASP A 83 12.11 0.39 -9.26
N LEU A 84 11.89 1.12 -8.16
CA LEU A 84 11.05 2.31 -8.14
C LEU A 84 11.77 3.51 -8.75
N THR A 85 11.08 4.21 -9.64
CA THR A 85 11.49 5.49 -10.20
C THR A 85 10.49 6.57 -9.80
N PRO A 86 10.94 7.72 -9.26
CA PRO A 86 10.03 8.78 -8.84
C PRO A 86 9.40 9.50 -10.05
N GLY A 87 8.22 10.06 -9.83
CA GLY A 87 7.47 10.86 -10.77
C GLY A 87 6.42 11.69 -10.03
N ASP A 88 5.51 12.28 -10.78
CA ASP A 88 4.41 13.07 -10.23
C ASP A 88 3.24 12.15 -9.85
N THR A 89 2.56 12.48 -8.74
CA THR A 89 1.30 11.85 -8.33
C THR A 89 0.17 12.28 -9.27
N ASP A 90 -0.84 11.43 -9.41
CA ASP A 90 -2.08 11.71 -10.13
C ASP A 90 -3.27 11.44 -9.20
N LEU A 91 -3.33 12.21 -8.10
CA LEU A 91 -4.33 12.05 -7.05
C LEU A 91 -5.74 12.33 -7.58
N GLN A 92 -6.68 11.48 -7.20
CA GLN A 92 -8.08 11.67 -7.56
C GLN A 92 -8.71 12.80 -6.75
N SER A 93 -9.82 13.35 -7.27
CA SER A 93 -10.54 14.42 -6.58
C SER A 93 -11.01 13.98 -5.20
N GLY A 94 -10.51 14.65 -4.16
CA GLY A 94 -10.85 14.37 -2.76
C GLY A 94 -9.82 13.50 -2.03
N GLU A 95 -8.75 13.08 -2.71
CA GLU A 95 -7.61 12.41 -2.07
C GLU A 95 -6.64 13.44 -1.48
N GLU A 96 -6.35 13.28 -0.19
CA GLU A 96 -5.36 14.05 0.53
C GLU A 96 -4.25 13.11 0.99
N ILE A 97 -3.36 12.79 0.06
CA ILE A 97 -2.34 11.75 0.22
C ILE A 97 -0.93 12.36 0.23
N GLN A 98 -0.09 11.89 1.15
CA GLN A 98 1.34 12.25 1.20
C GLN A 98 2.22 11.03 1.43
N ASN A 99 3.30 10.93 0.67
CA ASN A 99 4.30 9.87 0.85
C ASN A 99 4.98 9.96 2.22
N PHE A 100 5.08 8.82 2.90
CA PHE A 100 5.71 8.66 4.21
C PHE A 100 6.74 7.53 4.16
N LEU A 101 7.99 7.87 3.84
CA LEU A 101 9.08 6.92 3.69
C LEU A 101 9.62 6.46 5.05
N VAL A 102 9.69 5.16 5.28
CA VAL A 102 10.16 4.58 6.55
C VAL A 102 11.16 3.46 6.31
N SER A 103 12.18 3.35 7.18
CA SER A 103 13.00 2.13 7.23
C SER A 103 12.16 0.93 7.72
N THR A 104 12.62 -0.28 7.43
CA THR A 104 12.01 -1.51 7.96
C THR A 104 11.95 -1.51 9.50
N GLU A 105 12.98 -1.01 10.18
CA GLU A 105 13.00 -0.84 11.63
C GLU A 105 11.92 0.14 12.11
N ARG A 106 11.77 1.28 11.43
CA ARG A 106 10.73 2.26 11.77
C ARG A 106 9.34 1.70 11.50
N ALA A 107 9.13 0.98 10.40
CA ALA A 107 7.87 0.29 10.12
C ALA A 107 7.51 -0.71 11.24
N ARG A 108 8.47 -1.53 11.69
CA ARG A 108 8.28 -2.44 12.84
C ARG A 108 7.89 -1.69 14.12
N LYS A 109 8.52 -0.53 14.38
CA LYS A 109 8.18 0.30 15.53
C LYS A 109 6.77 0.88 15.43
N LEU A 110 6.37 1.39 14.27
CA LEU A 110 5.02 1.92 14.04
C LEU A 110 3.93 0.86 14.18
N LEU A 111 4.19 -0.38 13.71
CA LEU A 111 3.32 -1.53 13.94
C LEU A 111 3.21 -1.87 15.43
N ARG A 112 4.35 -1.96 16.13
CA ARG A 112 4.40 -2.31 17.56
C ARG A 112 3.71 -1.28 18.44
N ASP A 113 3.90 -0.01 18.13
CA ASP A 113 3.32 1.11 18.87
C ASP A 113 1.84 1.35 18.51
N ASN A 114 1.25 0.52 17.64
CA ASN A 114 -0.12 0.63 17.15
C ASN A 114 -0.44 1.98 16.46
N VAL A 115 0.56 2.58 15.80
CA VAL A 115 0.40 3.81 15.02
C VAL A 115 -0.18 3.49 13.63
N ILE A 116 0.21 2.36 13.04
CA ILE A 116 -0.42 1.82 11.84
C ILE A 116 -1.61 0.96 12.29
N GLN A 117 -2.82 1.41 11.97
CA GLN A 117 -4.07 0.78 12.43
C GLN A 117 -4.87 0.15 11.29
N ASP A 118 -4.51 0.42 10.04
CA ASP A 118 -5.16 -0.13 8.88
C ASP A 118 -4.83 -1.63 8.68
N SER A 119 -5.86 -2.48 8.69
CA SER A 119 -5.72 -3.93 8.73
C SER A 119 -4.96 -4.51 7.53
N LYS A 120 -5.23 -4.01 6.31
CA LYS A 120 -4.53 -4.46 5.10
C LYS A 120 -3.04 -4.09 5.16
N THR A 121 -2.72 -2.89 5.64
CA THR A 121 -1.35 -2.42 5.85
C THR A 121 -0.62 -3.24 6.91
N VAL A 122 -1.24 -3.47 8.07
CA VAL A 122 -0.66 -4.31 9.15
C VAL A 122 -0.34 -5.71 8.62
N SER A 123 -1.30 -6.35 7.96
CA SER A 123 -1.17 -7.71 7.45
C SER A 123 -0.08 -7.83 6.38
N ALA A 124 -0.08 -6.91 5.42
CA ALA A 124 0.90 -6.87 4.33
C ALA A 124 2.33 -6.64 4.83
N LEU A 125 2.52 -5.65 5.71
CA LEU A 125 3.84 -5.33 6.26
C LEU A 125 4.37 -6.46 7.12
N LEU A 126 3.56 -7.04 8.01
CA LEU A 126 4.00 -8.17 8.84
C LEU A 126 4.41 -9.37 7.99
N TYR A 127 3.66 -9.69 6.94
CA TYR A 127 4.02 -10.75 6.00
C TYR A 127 5.36 -10.45 5.31
N TYR A 128 5.50 -9.28 4.70
CA TYR A 128 6.72 -8.86 4.01
C TYR A 128 7.93 -8.89 4.93
N LEU A 129 7.81 -8.30 6.11
CA LEU A 129 8.88 -8.21 7.09
C LEU A 129 9.28 -9.56 7.71
N GLN A 130 8.42 -10.57 7.65
CA GLN A 130 8.69 -11.89 8.23
C GLN A 130 9.21 -12.89 7.19
N PHE A 131 8.79 -12.77 5.92
CA PHE A 131 9.00 -13.82 4.92
C PHE A 131 9.66 -13.34 3.62
N SER A 132 9.89 -12.04 3.44
CA SER A 132 10.40 -11.48 2.19
C SER A 132 11.67 -10.62 2.37
N VAL A 133 12.26 -10.65 3.58
CA VAL A 133 13.54 -10.04 3.93
C VAL A 133 14.56 -11.13 4.21
#